data_AF-A0A7S1ALM0-F1
#
_entry.id   AF-A0A7S1ALM0-F1
#
_cell.length_a   1.000
_cell.length_b   1.000
_cell.length_c   1.000
_cell.angle_alpha   90.00
_cell.angle_beta   90.00
_cell.angle_gamma   90.00
#
_symmetry.space_group_name_H-M   'P 1'
#
loop_
_entity.id
_entity.type
_entity.pdbx_description
1 polymer ?
#
loop_
_entity_poly.entity_id
_entity_poly.type
_entity_poly.pdbx_seq_one_letter_code
_entity_poly.pdbx_strand_id
1 'polypeptide(L)'
;MTDNRCVCDTSWRHAGVTDPLNWWYGQCSQFECVSDVSCQKDLRLPHATCPTKGWNCLCDIWHTNGFFAGYSTPGAQCMGVSFFLGEHIVNLSRALFVYAWIPFGVLFVLLLPVGERQVRCDCYHPKFKLFVPAWRWLRGIQPNCDSTCHERRRWDHSKDWVFEFAWSVFILDTCVWCYAMVFAMWLVGILLCVVLAVTILIVALIVAFCFAMVHLCSDSGVDCGSFDCVMCPYCDCTGCGDLTMVHNPVDDYLLFGGSRHGVTSSSRCPKCVLCWPVTFLLVRTPSPPANMWGGLIGRLIGTHLFSQTPYVSGSWCIDLLSFRTSGAHDDGEWRTQLQDYIWRNAPEAAEIPPPEQIVVRVQRPARVEFKPRKDFHKEDCDPSTWEDFQQNHCWLCEESKGEWAMWCVCGHLLCRGCTDELTSRHMPCPLCRKVSLVILTTVRTNSLHQPLMQRP
;
A
#
# COMPACT_ATOMS: atom_id res chain seq x y z
N MET A 1 24.43 41.79 -44.17
CA MET A 1 23.29 41.78 -43.22
C MET A 1 22.89 40.33 -43.04
N THR A 2 23.50 39.63 -42.09
CA THR A 2 23.38 38.16 -41.96
C THR A 2 23.23 37.69 -40.52
N ASP A 3 22.69 38.54 -39.64
CA ASP A 3 22.21 38.10 -38.32
C ASP A 3 20.96 38.90 -37.97
N ASN A 4 19.79 38.44 -38.42
CA ASN A 4 18.48 38.98 -38.04
C ASN A 4 18.11 38.52 -36.62
N ARG A 5 18.95 38.80 -35.64
CA ARG A 5 18.60 38.61 -34.23
C ARG A 5 18.08 39.95 -33.70
N CYS A 6 16.86 39.96 -33.16
CA CYS A 6 16.34 41.12 -32.44
C CYS A 6 17.31 41.44 -31.29
N VAL A 7 17.95 42.61 -31.34
CA VAL A 7 18.77 43.10 -30.22
C VAL A 7 17.81 43.77 -29.25
N CYS A 8 17.71 43.24 -28.04
CA CYS A 8 16.94 43.87 -26.98
C CYS A 8 17.61 45.18 -26.55
N ASP A 9 16.79 46.19 -26.24
CA ASP A 9 17.28 47.44 -25.65
C ASP A 9 18.05 47.15 -24.35
N THR A 10 18.92 48.05 -23.90
CA THR A 10 19.83 47.84 -22.75
C THR A 10 19.15 47.54 -21.41
N SER A 11 17.83 47.72 -21.30
CA SER A 11 17.02 47.35 -20.12
C SER A 11 16.10 46.15 -20.36
N TRP A 12 16.16 45.58 -21.55
CA TRP A 12 15.38 44.44 -21.99
C TRP A 12 16.32 43.26 -22.25
N ARG A 13 15.80 42.06 -22.07
CA ARG A 13 16.53 40.82 -22.36
C ARG A 13 15.59 39.90 -23.11
N HIS A 14 16.13 38.87 -23.76
CA HIS A 14 15.26 37.82 -24.27
C HIS A 14 14.47 37.20 -23.11
N ALA A 15 13.17 37.00 -23.33
CA ALA A 15 12.31 36.34 -22.38
C ALA A 15 12.95 35.00 -21.93
N GLY A 16 12.94 34.74 -20.63
CA GLY A 16 13.54 33.53 -20.08
C GLY A 16 12.70 32.29 -20.33
N VAL A 17 13.24 31.12 -20.01
CA VAL A 17 12.54 29.82 -20.09
C VAL A 17 11.21 29.80 -19.31
N THR A 18 11.04 30.71 -18.35
CA THR A 18 9.80 30.90 -17.58
C THR A 18 8.64 31.51 -18.36
N ASP A 19 8.90 32.03 -19.56
CA ASP A 19 7.90 32.47 -20.53
C ASP A 19 8.22 31.80 -21.87
N PRO A 20 7.89 30.50 -22.03
CA PRO A 20 8.38 29.69 -23.13
C PRO A 20 7.88 30.17 -24.49
N LEU A 21 6.71 30.83 -24.55
CA LEU A 21 6.22 31.42 -25.80
C LEU A 21 7.10 32.60 -26.21
N ASN A 22 7.32 33.58 -25.32
CA ASN A 22 8.14 34.74 -25.64
C ASN A 22 9.62 34.36 -25.83
N TRP A 23 10.11 33.37 -25.09
CA TRP A 23 11.45 32.81 -25.29
C TRP A 23 11.60 32.17 -26.65
N TRP A 24 10.62 31.36 -27.09
CA TRP A 24 10.62 30.72 -28.41
C TRP A 24 10.58 31.74 -29.55
N TYR A 25 9.79 32.81 -29.42
CA TYR A 25 9.75 33.89 -30.39
C TYR A 25 10.97 34.83 -30.30
N GLY A 26 11.87 34.62 -29.36
CA GLY A 26 13.01 35.50 -29.11
C GLY A 26 12.58 36.93 -28.70
N GLN A 27 11.35 37.10 -28.20
CA GLN A 27 10.86 38.40 -27.78
C GLN A 27 11.66 38.91 -26.59
N CYS A 28 11.90 40.21 -26.59
CA CYS A 28 12.49 40.88 -25.46
C CYS A 28 11.42 41.04 -24.37
N SER A 29 11.73 40.66 -23.13
CA SER A 29 10.93 41.00 -21.94
C SER A 29 11.77 41.85 -20.97
N GLN A 30 11.07 42.76 -20.29
CA GLN A 30 11.68 43.67 -19.31
C GLN A 30 11.60 43.13 -17.87
N PHE A 31 10.91 42.01 -17.67
CA PHE A 31 10.53 41.56 -16.33
C PHE A 31 11.64 40.69 -15.72
N GLU A 32 12.36 41.27 -14.76
CA GLU A 32 13.31 40.57 -13.91
C GLU A 32 12.94 40.69 -12.45
N CYS A 33 12.75 39.52 -11.85
CA CYS A 33 12.64 39.39 -10.43
C CYS A 33 13.99 39.66 -9.77
N VAL A 34 14.12 40.80 -9.06
CA VAL A 34 15.34 41.16 -8.31
C VAL A 34 15.21 40.77 -6.84
N SER A 35 14.03 41.00 -6.26
CA SER A 35 13.70 40.72 -4.87
C SER A 35 12.18 40.63 -4.69
N ASP A 36 11.74 39.99 -3.61
CA ASP A 36 10.33 39.91 -3.22
C ASP A 36 9.71 41.32 -3.15
N VAL A 37 10.43 42.28 -2.58
CA VAL A 37 9.97 43.68 -2.44
C VAL A 37 9.73 44.33 -3.80
N SER A 38 10.60 44.07 -4.79
CA SER A 38 10.40 44.57 -6.16
C SER A 38 9.14 43.95 -6.76
N CYS A 39 9.00 42.63 -6.69
CA CYS A 39 7.82 41.93 -7.21
C CYS A 39 6.53 42.45 -6.58
N GLN A 40 6.50 42.63 -5.26
CA GLN A 40 5.32 43.14 -4.55
C GLN A 40 4.98 44.57 -4.97
N LYS A 41 6.00 45.42 -5.09
CA LYS A 41 5.85 46.83 -5.48
C LYS A 41 5.39 46.97 -6.93
N ASP A 42 6.04 46.25 -7.84
CA ASP A 42 5.86 46.40 -9.28
C ASP A 42 4.54 45.76 -9.72
N LEU A 43 4.18 44.59 -9.17
CA LEU A 43 2.89 43.93 -9.41
C LEU A 43 1.74 44.48 -8.58
N ARG A 44 2.02 45.25 -7.53
CA ARG A 44 1.03 45.67 -6.52
C ARG A 44 0.31 44.49 -5.86
N LEU A 45 1.04 43.39 -5.65
CA LEU A 45 0.55 42.16 -5.03
C LEU A 45 1.38 41.86 -3.77
N PRO A 46 0.80 41.90 -2.56
CA PRO A 46 1.57 41.77 -1.31
C PRO A 46 2.20 40.38 -1.12
N HIS A 47 1.73 39.36 -1.83
CA HIS A 47 2.21 37.98 -1.73
C HIS A 47 3.13 37.57 -2.89
N ALA A 48 3.50 38.50 -3.78
CA ALA A 48 4.43 38.19 -4.85
C ALA A 48 5.84 37.91 -4.29
N THR A 49 6.48 36.84 -4.77
CA THR A 49 7.81 36.42 -4.32
C THR A 49 8.78 36.20 -5.48
N CYS A 50 10.07 36.18 -5.14
CA CYS A 50 11.19 36.07 -6.04
C CYS A 50 12.04 34.83 -5.75
N PRO A 51 11.53 33.62 -6.10
CA PRO A 51 12.24 32.39 -5.77
C PRO A 51 13.58 32.29 -6.49
N THR A 52 13.64 32.77 -7.74
CA THR A 52 14.85 32.76 -8.57
C THR A 52 15.09 34.15 -9.15
N LYS A 53 16.25 34.73 -8.85
CA LYS A 53 16.63 36.04 -9.39
C LYS A 53 16.73 35.98 -10.92
N GLY A 54 16.22 37.02 -11.57
CA GLY A 54 16.15 37.11 -13.01
C GLY A 54 15.09 36.20 -13.63
N TRP A 55 14.10 35.70 -12.89
CA TRP A 55 12.92 35.04 -13.48
C TRP A 55 11.70 35.97 -13.41
N ASN A 56 10.52 35.50 -13.83
CA ASN A 56 9.26 36.19 -13.53
C ASN A 56 8.91 36.07 -12.03
N CYS A 57 8.02 36.90 -11.51
CA CYS A 57 7.61 36.83 -10.11
C CYS A 57 6.66 35.64 -9.88
N LEU A 58 6.77 34.96 -8.74
CA LEU A 58 5.80 33.95 -8.31
C LEU A 58 4.62 34.65 -7.61
N CYS A 59 3.41 34.39 -8.07
CA CYS A 59 2.18 35.02 -7.57
C CYS A 59 1.18 33.96 -7.11
N ASP A 60 0.11 34.39 -6.42
CA ASP A 60 -1.00 33.50 -6.03
C ASP A 60 -1.71 32.92 -7.26
N ILE A 61 -2.35 31.76 -7.08
CA ILE A 61 -3.06 31.04 -8.16
C ILE A 61 -4.12 31.88 -8.88
N TRP A 62 -4.70 32.87 -8.19
CA TRP A 62 -5.69 33.80 -8.76
C TRP A 62 -5.10 34.84 -9.72
N HIS A 63 -3.78 35.04 -9.65
CA HIS A 63 -3.05 35.97 -10.51
C HIS A 63 -2.27 35.22 -11.60
N THR A 64 -2.28 33.89 -11.60
CA THR A 64 -1.73 33.04 -12.67
C THR A 64 -2.80 32.75 -13.72
N ASN A 65 -3.50 33.77 -14.23
CA ASN A 65 -4.67 33.57 -15.10
C ASN A 65 -4.34 33.04 -16.51
N GLY A 66 -3.08 33.03 -16.92
CA GLY A 66 -2.64 32.37 -18.15
C GLY A 66 -1.75 31.17 -17.88
N PHE A 67 -1.78 30.23 -18.82
CA PHE A 67 -1.07 28.96 -18.68
C PHE A 67 0.47 29.13 -18.63
N PHE A 68 1.00 30.03 -19.47
CA PHE A 68 2.43 30.33 -19.58
C PHE A 68 2.82 31.66 -18.93
N ALA A 69 1.90 32.62 -18.89
CA ALA A 69 2.10 33.95 -18.35
C ALA A 69 0.89 34.35 -17.50
N GLY A 70 1.14 34.86 -16.30
CA GLY A 70 0.09 35.37 -15.42
C GLY A 70 -0.19 36.86 -15.63
N TYR A 71 -0.81 37.46 -14.61
CA TYR A 71 -1.01 38.90 -14.48
C TYR A 71 0.31 39.66 -14.72
N SER A 72 0.24 40.76 -15.48
CA SER A 72 1.40 41.59 -15.79
C SER A 72 1.09 43.07 -15.58
N THR A 73 2.13 43.80 -15.24
CA THR A 73 2.19 45.26 -15.14
C THR A 73 3.35 45.76 -15.99
N PRO A 74 3.53 47.08 -16.21
CA PRO A 74 4.71 47.59 -16.91
C PRO A 74 6.05 47.28 -16.20
N GLY A 75 6.05 46.98 -14.91
CA GLY A 75 7.27 46.73 -14.13
C GLY A 75 7.59 45.25 -13.90
N ALA A 76 6.58 44.37 -13.89
CA ALA A 76 6.76 42.96 -13.56
C ALA A 76 5.64 42.07 -14.12
N GLN A 77 5.91 40.78 -14.24
CA GLN A 77 4.98 39.76 -14.72
C GLN A 77 4.98 38.54 -13.80
N CYS A 78 3.79 38.01 -13.53
CA CYS A 78 3.59 36.75 -12.82
C CYS A 78 3.91 35.55 -13.71
N MET A 79 4.48 34.51 -13.12
CA MET A 79 4.62 33.19 -13.74
C MET A 79 3.25 32.59 -14.13
N GLY A 80 3.22 31.77 -15.18
CA GLY A 80 2.02 31.01 -15.56
C GLY A 80 1.70 29.85 -14.60
N VAL A 81 0.51 29.28 -14.76
CA VAL A 81 0.01 28.14 -13.94
C VAL A 81 0.97 26.96 -13.91
N SER A 82 1.61 26.64 -15.05
CA SER A 82 2.51 25.49 -15.16
C SER A 82 3.73 25.61 -14.24
N PHE A 83 4.34 26.79 -14.19
CA PHE A 83 5.45 27.10 -13.30
C PHE A 83 5.02 27.16 -11.85
N PHE A 84 3.87 27.78 -11.56
CA PHE A 84 3.30 27.81 -10.23
C PHE A 84 3.12 26.39 -9.67
N LEU A 85 2.52 25.48 -10.45
CA LEU A 85 2.31 24.10 -10.06
C LEU A 85 3.63 23.35 -9.89
N GLY A 86 4.56 23.51 -10.82
CA GLY A 86 5.89 22.88 -10.75
C GLY A 86 6.66 23.29 -9.49
N GLU A 87 6.70 24.59 -9.20
CA GLU A 87 7.36 25.15 -8.03
C GLU A 87 6.71 24.63 -6.73
N HIS A 88 5.38 24.57 -6.67
CA HIS A 88 4.66 24.01 -5.51
C HIS A 88 4.95 22.53 -5.30
N ILE A 89 4.98 21.73 -6.37
CA ILE A 89 5.34 20.30 -6.31
C ILE A 89 6.77 20.13 -5.78
N VAL A 90 7.72 20.92 -6.29
CA VAL A 90 9.13 20.86 -5.86
C VAL A 90 9.28 21.29 -4.41
N ASN A 91 8.67 22.41 -4.01
CA ASN A 91 8.78 22.94 -2.65
C ASN A 91 8.07 22.06 -1.62
N LEU A 92 6.88 21.53 -1.93
CA LEU A 92 6.19 20.58 -1.06
C LEU A 92 7.02 19.30 -0.90
N SER A 93 7.55 18.75 -1.99
CA SER A 93 8.40 17.57 -1.95
C SER A 93 9.64 17.83 -1.11
N ARG A 94 10.32 18.96 -1.33
CA ARG A 94 11.50 19.38 -0.55
C ARG A 94 11.17 19.51 0.94
N ALA A 95 10.06 20.16 1.29
CA ALA A 95 9.64 20.31 2.68
C ALA A 95 9.39 18.95 3.33
N LEU A 96 8.71 18.03 2.63
CA LEU A 96 8.52 16.66 3.11
C LEU A 96 9.85 15.93 3.24
N PHE A 97 10.79 16.08 2.30
CA PHE A 97 12.11 15.47 2.40
C PHE A 97 12.87 15.95 3.65
N VAL A 98 12.82 17.25 3.94
CA VAL A 98 13.56 17.87 5.04
C VAL A 98 12.91 17.58 6.40
N TYR A 99 11.59 17.56 6.49
CA TYR A 99 10.89 17.54 7.78
C TYR A 99 10.19 16.22 8.11
N ALA A 100 9.92 15.32 7.14
CA ALA A 100 9.16 14.10 7.41
C ALA A 100 9.86 13.18 8.41
N TRP A 101 11.19 13.13 8.45
CA TRP A 101 11.92 12.29 9.42
C TRP A 101 11.68 12.70 10.88
N ILE A 102 11.31 13.95 11.17
CA ILE A 102 11.14 14.42 12.56
C ILE A 102 10.02 13.64 13.28
N PRO A 103 8.76 13.63 12.80
CA PRO A 103 7.70 12.85 13.45
C PRO A 103 8.00 11.35 13.45
N PHE A 104 8.60 10.81 12.39
CA PHE A 104 9.00 9.39 12.36
C PHE A 104 10.11 9.09 13.38
N GLY A 105 11.07 9.99 13.58
CA GLY A 105 12.14 9.85 14.57
C GLY A 105 11.61 9.90 16.00
N VAL A 106 10.68 10.81 16.29
CA VAL A 106 9.99 10.88 17.58
C VAL A 106 9.20 9.59 17.84
N LEU A 107 8.39 9.14 16.87
CA LEU A 107 7.62 7.91 16.97
C LEU A 107 8.52 6.67 17.11
N PHE A 108 9.64 6.64 16.38
CA PHE A 108 10.62 5.56 16.47
C PHE A 108 11.16 5.43 17.90
N VAL A 109 11.59 6.53 18.52
CA VAL A 109 12.10 6.52 19.90
C VAL A 109 11.01 6.13 20.90
N LEU A 110 9.80 6.68 20.76
CA LEU A 110 8.66 6.36 21.64
C LEU A 110 8.24 4.88 21.56
N LEU A 111 8.41 4.24 20.40
CA LEU A 111 8.02 2.86 20.16
C LEU A 111 9.19 1.86 20.27
N LEU A 112 10.37 2.29 20.74
CA LEU A 112 11.48 1.38 21.07
C LEU A 112 11.09 0.25 22.03
N PRO A 113 10.31 0.49 23.09
CA PRO A 113 9.97 -0.59 24.03
C PRO A 113 8.76 -1.44 23.58
N VAL A 114 8.23 -1.18 22.37
CA VAL A 114 6.98 -1.72 21.84
C VAL A 114 7.30 -2.63 20.66
N GLY A 115 6.82 -3.87 20.67
CA GLY A 115 7.13 -4.80 19.58
C GLY A 115 6.80 -6.24 19.83
N GLU A 116 5.81 -6.81 19.15
CA GLU A 116 5.81 -8.26 18.96
C GLU A 116 5.48 -8.63 17.54
N ARG A 117 6.47 -9.22 16.88
CA ARG A 117 6.19 -10.11 15.77
C ARG A 117 7.32 -11.09 15.53
N GLN A 118 7.00 -12.37 15.44
CA GLN A 118 7.91 -13.35 14.86
C GLN A 118 7.89 -13.23 13.33
N VAL A 119 8.98 -12.72 12.74
CA VAL A 119 9.10 -12.43 11.28
C VAL A 119 9.83 -13.56 10.53
N ARG A 120 10.02 -14.74 11.13
CA ARG A 120 10.80 -15.78 10.45
C ARG A 120 10.04 -16.45 9.31
N CYS A 121 8.71 -16.46 9.30
CA CYS A 121 7.93 -17.18 8.29
C CYS A 121 7.36 -16.31 7.16
N ASP A 122 7.72 -15.03 7.10
CA ASP A 122 7.31 -14.09 6.05
C ASP A 122 8.13 -14.27 4.75
N CYS A 123 8.34 -15.52 4.32
CA CYS A 123 9.09 -15.82 3.10
C CYS A 123 8.35 -15.41 1.83
N TYR A 124 7.04 -15.65 1.80
CA TYR A 124 6.20 -15.36 0.64
C TYR A 124 5.61 -13.94 0.69
N HIS A 125 5.45 -13.36 1.89
CA HIS A 125 4.92 -12.01 2.07
C HIS A 125 5.70 -11.26 3.15
N PRO A 126 6.88 -10.69 2.82
CA PRO A 126 7.61 -9.84 3.73
C PRO A 126 6.74 -8.62 4.05
N LYS A 127 6.25 -8.55 5.29
CA LYS A 127 5.43 -7.43 5.74
C LYS A 127 6.24 -6.15 5.94
N PHE A 128 7.54 -6.30 6.17
CA PHE A 128 8.55 -5.25 5.97
C PHE A 128 9.07 -5.34 4.55
N LYS A 129 8.78 -4.32 3.73
CA LYS A 129 8.90 -4.46 2.28
C LYS A 129 10.16 -3.82 1.71
N LEU A 130 10.77 -2.87 2.42
CA LEU A 130 11.91 -2.11 1.93
C LEU A 130 13.15 -2.30 2.81
N PHE A 131 13.08 -1.90 4.08
CA PHE A 131 14.24 -1.82 4.95
C PHE A 131 14.82 -3.21 5.30
N VAL A 132 13.98 -4.11 5.81
CA VAL A 132 14.44 -5.43 6.28
C VAL A 132 14.98 -6.29 5.13
N PRO A 133 14.32 -6.38 3.95
CA PRO A 133 14.87 -7.08 2.81
C PRO A 133 16.20 -6.48 2.33
N ALA A 134 16.28 -5.14 2.23
CA ALA A 134 17.52 -4.47 1.82
C ALA A 134 18.67 -4.73 2.81
N TRP A 135 18.41 -4.66 4.11
CA TRP A 135 19.39 -4.94 5.15
C TRP A 135 19.87 -6.40 5.13
N ARG A 136 18.95 -7.36 4.95
CA ARG A 136 19.30 -8.79 4.80
C ARG A 136 20.12 -9.03 3.54
N TRP A 137 19.74 -8.43 2.42
CA TRP A 137 20.48 -8.49 1.16
C TRP A 137 21.90 -7.95 1.30
N LEU A 138 22.07 -6.77 1.92
CA LEU A 138 23.38 -6.17 2.21
C LEU A 138 24.26 -7.05 3.10
N ARG A 139 23.66 -7.89 3.95
CA ARG A 139 24.38 -8.85 4.81
C ARG A 139 24.56 -10.24 4.20
N GLY A 140 24.11 -10.46 2.95
CA GLY A 140 24.13 -11.77 2.32
C GLY A 140 23.25 -12.82 3.01
N ILE A 141 22.30 -12.39 3.86
CA ILE A 141 21.38 -13.28 4.56
C ILE A 141 20.23 -13.57 3.61
N GLN A 142 20.29 -14.70 2.91
CA GLN A 142 19.14 -15.15 2.14
C GLN A 142 18.03 -15.64 3.09
N PRO A 143 16.75 -15.28 2.82
CA PRO A 143 15.65 -15.86 3.56
C PRO A 143 15.61 -17.35 3.23
N ASN A 144 15.93 -18.21 4.21
CA ASN A 144 15.78 -19.64 4.01
C ASN A 144 14.29 -19.96 4.07
N CYS A 145 13.69 -20.17 2.90
CA CYS A 145 12.27 -20.44 2.72
C CYS A 145 11.98 -21.92 2.56
N ASP A 146 12.84 -22.77 3.15
CA ASP A 146 12.46 -24.14 3.42
C ASP A 146 11.17 -24.10 4.24
N SER A 147 10.16 -24.85 3.80
CA SER A 147 8.82 -24.98 4.40
C SER A 147 8.81 -25.43 5.87
N THR A 148 9.97 -25.53 6.49
CA THR A 148 10.26 -25.81 7.90
C THR A 148 10.24 -24.55 8.76
N CYS A 149 9.66 -23.45 8.30
CA CYS A 149 9.44 -22.29 9.16
C CYS A 149 8.38 -22.59 10.21
N HIS A 150 8.83 -23.18 11.31
CA HIS A 150 8.07 -23.34 12.53
C HIS A 150 8.30 -22.09 13.39
N GLU A 151 7.23 -21.52 13.96
CA GLU A 151 7.33 -20.52 15.03
C GLU A 151 8.25 -21.08 16.11
N ARG A 152 9.43 -20.48 16.30
CA ARG A 152 10.36 -20.96 17.33
C ARG A 152 9.76 -20.68 18.69
N ARG A 153 9.55 -21.74 19.47
CA ARG A 153 9.08 -21.68 20.87
C ARG A 153 10.18 -21.47 21.90
N ARG A 154 11.45 -21.47 21.49
CA ARG A 154 12.56 -21.05 22.36
C ARG A 154 13.12 -19.73 21.86
N TRP A 155 13.21 -18.79 22.79
CA TRP A 155 13.85 -17.51 22.60
C TRP A 155 15.36 -17.70 22.42
N ASP A 156 15.87 -17.33 21.24
CA ASP A 156 17.30 -17.20 20.98
C ASP A 156 17.70 -15.73 21.19
N HIS A 157 18.24 -15.42 22.38
CA HIS A 157 18.63 -14.06 22.78
C HIS A 157 19.43 -13.32 21.71
N SER A 158 20.27 -14.02 20.95
CA SER A 158 21.15 -13.41 19.95
C SER A 158 20.43 -13.04 18.65
N LYS A 159 19.35 -13.74 18.30
CA LYS A 159 18.68 -13.59 17.00
C LYS A 159 17.30 -12.96 17.09
N ASP A 160 16.67 -13.04 18.25
CA ASP A 160 15.27 -12.67 18.41
C ASP A 160 15.11 -11.25 19.01
N TRP A 161 16.20 -10.61 19.47
CA TRP A 161 16.17 -9.25 20.03
C TRP A 161 15.57 -8.19 19.10
N VAL A 162 15.70 -8.35 17.79
CA VAL A 162 15.11 -7.43 16.80
C VAL A 162 13.57 -7.41 16.87
N PHE A 163 12.96 -8.50 17.35
CA PHE A 163 11.50 -8.59 17.46
C PHE A 163 10.92 -7.73 18.59
N GLU A 164 11.72 -7.41 19.62
CA GLU A 164 11.35 -6.48 20.68
C GLU A 164 11.10 -5.06 20.14
N PHE A 165 11.73 -4.74 19.00
CA PHE A 165 11.68 -3.42 18.36
C PHE A 165 10.78 -3.41 17.13
N ALA A 166 9.86 -4.38 16.99
CA ALA A 166 9.08 -4.57 15.76
C ALA A 166 8.31 -3.30 15.34
N TRP A 167 7.76 -2.52 16.27
CA TRP A 167 7.08 -1.26 15.94
C TRP A 167 8.04 -0.15 15.54
N SER A 168 9.18 -0.03 16.21
CA SER A 168 10.24 0.90 15.80
C SER A 168 10.73 0.60 14.38
N VAL A 169 10.98 -0.69 14.08
CA VAL A 169 11.36 -1.12 12.73
C VAL A 169 10.25 -0.83 11.72
N PHE A 170 8.97 -0.99 12.10
CA PHE A 170 7.83 -0.63 11.25
C PHE A 170 7.75 0.87 10.98
N ILE A 171 7.97 1.72 11.99
CA ILE A 171 8.01 3.18 11.82
C ILE A 171 9.17 3.58 10.91
N LEU A 172 10.34 2.94 11.06
CA LEU A 172 11.48 3.18 10.18
C LEU A 172 11.19 2.75 8.74
N ASP A 173 10.59 1.57 8.52
CA ASP A 173 10.19 1.09 7.20
C ASP A 173 9.12 2.01 6.57
N THR A 174 8.16 2.47 7.38
CA THR A 174 7.15 3.48 6.99
C THR A 174 7.77 4.82 6.63
N CYS A 175 8.80 5.24 7.35
CA CYS A 175 9.55 6.46 7.05
C CYS A 175 10.24 6.35 5.69
N VAL A 176 11.01 5.28 5.46
CA VAL A 176 11.65 5.00 4.16
C VAL A 176 10.61 4.91 3.03
N TRP A 177 9.49 4.24 3.28
CA TRP A 177 8.39 4.15 2.33
C TRP A 177 7.75 5.52 2.04
N CYS A 178 7.58 6.38 3.04
CA CYS A 178 7.10 7.75 2.89
C CYS A 178 8.03 8.56 1.99
N TYR A 179 9.34 8.46 2.20
CA TYR A 179 10.36 9.07 1.34
C TYR A 179 10.27 8.57 -0.11
N ALA A 180 10.11 7.26 -0.31
CA ALA A 180 9.92 6.68 -1.64
C ALA A 180 8.63 7.18 -2.31
N MET A 181 7.54 7.33 -1.55
CA MET A 181 6.28 7.88 -2.04
C MET A 181 6.40 9.36 -2.42
N VAL A 182 7.04 10.18 -1.59
CA VAL A 182 7.30 11.58 -1.91
C VAL A 182 8.14 11.71 -3.18
N PHE A 183 9.18 10.88 -3.34
CA PHE A 183 9.98 10.82 -4.55
C PHE A 183 9.15 10.43 -5.80
N ALA A 184 8.31 9.39 -5.68
CA ALA A 184 7.46 8.95 -6.78
C ALA A 184 6.42 10.02 -7.16
N MET A 185 5.78 10.65 -6.18
CA MET A 185 4.83 11.75 -6.41
C MET A 185 5.52 12.95 -7.05
N TRP A 186 6.75 13.28 -6.64
CA TRP A 186 7.56 14.33 -7.26
C TRP A 186 7.86 14.03 -8.73
N LEU A 187 8.30 12.80 -9.05
CA LEU A 187 8.54 12.37 -10.44
C LEU A 187 7.28 12.42 -11.29
N VAL A 188 6.16 11.88 -10.78
CA VAL A 188 4.87 11.90 -11.49
C VAL A 188 4.38 13.34 -11.68
N GLY A 189 4.57 14.20 -10.68
CA GLY A 189 4.24 15.62 -10.74
C GLY A 189 5.02 16.36 -11.81
N ILE A 190 6.35 16.17 -11.89
CA ILE A 190 7.18 16.75 -12.96
C ILE A 190 6.73 16.22 -14.32
N LEU A 191 6.52 14.92 -14.46
CA LEU A 191 6.10 14.32 -15.72
C LEU A 191 4.73 14.85 -16.16
N LEU A 192 3.80 15.05 -15.23
CA LEU A 192 2.50 15.67 -15.49
C LEU A 192 2.67 17.11 -16.00
N CYS A 193 3.53 17.92 -15.37
CA CYS A 193 3.85 19.27 -15.84
C CYS A 193 4.42 19.26 -17.27
N VAL A 194 5.31 18.32 -17.59
CA VAL A 194 5.89 18.17 -18.94
C VAL A 194 4.82 17.74 -19.95
N VAL A 195 4.01 16.73 -19.65
CA VAL A 195 2.92 16.27 -20.54
C VAL A 195 1.92 17.38 -20.80
N LEU A 196 1.57 18.15 -19.78
CA LEU A 196 0.65 19.29 -19.89
C LEU A 196 1.23 20.37 -20.83
N ALA A 197 2.51 20.71 -20.66
CA ALA A 197 3.20 21.67 -21.51
C ALA A 197 3.27 21.20 -22.98
N VAL A 198 3.61 19.93 -23.22
CA VAL A 198 3.64 19.35 -24.58
C VAL A 198 2.25 19.30 -25.21
N THR A 199 1.23 18.92 -24.44
CA THR A 199 -0.16 18.87 -24.93
C THR A 199 -0.62 20.23 -25.41
N ILE A 200 -0.29 21.28 -24.65
CA ILE A 200 -0.67 22.65 -25.00
C ILE A 200 0.10 23.15 -26.21
N LEU A 201 1.38 22.79 -26.34
CA LEU A 201 2.14 23.06 -27.56
C LEU A 201 1.49 22.42 -28.80
N ILE A 202 1.08 21.15 -28.70
CA ILE A 202 0.40 20.43 -29.79
C ILE A 202 -0.91 21.13 -30.15
N VAL A 203 -1.74 21.50 -29.16
CA VAL A 203 -3.00 22.21 -29.39
C VAL A 203 -2.75 23.57 -30.05
N ALA A 204 -1.74 24.32 -29.60
CA ALA A 204 -1.36 25.59 -30.20
C ALA A 204 -0.93 25.45 -31.67
N LEU A 205 -0.17 24.39 -32.00
CA LEU A 205 0.23 24.09 -33.38
C LEU A 205 -0.96 23.71 -34.26
N ILE A 206 -1.91 22.92 -33.75
CA ILE A 206 -3.15 22.57 -34.47
C ILE A 206 -3.95 23.84 -34.77
N VAL A 207 -4.13 24.72 -33.77
CA VAL A 207 -4.84 25.99 -33.95
C VAL A 207 -4.13 26.88 -34.98
N ALA A 208 -2.81 27.04 -34.88
CA ALA A 208 -2.03 27.82 -35.85
C ALA A 208 -2.15 27.26 -37.27
N PHE A 209 -2.13 25.93 -37.43
CA PHE A 209 -2.33 25.28 -38.72
C PHE A 209 -3.74 25.54 -39.28
N CYS A 210 -4.79 25.43 -38.45
CA CYS A 210 -6.15 25.77 -38.85
C CYS A 210 -6.27 27.22 -39.30
N PHE A 211 -5.67 28.18 -38.58
CA PHE A 211 -5.64 29.59 -38.99
C PHE A 211 -4.91 29.79 -40.32
N ALA A 212 -3.76 29.14 -40.52
CA ALA A 212 -3.01 29.20 -41.77
C ALA A 212 -3.84 28.67 -42.96
N MET A 213 -4.57 27.55 -42.76
CA MET A 213 -5.46 27.00 -43.79
C MET A 213 -6.62 27.95 -44.13
N VAL A 214 -7.25 28.57 -43.12
CA VAL A 214 -8.32 29.55 -43.36
C VAL A 214 -7.80 30.77 -44.14
N HIS A 215 -6.61 31.27 -43.81
CA HIS A 215 -6.00 32.37 -44.56
C HIS A 215 -5.63 31.99 -45.99
N LEU A 216 -5.10 30.78 -46.21
CA LEU A 216 -4.83 30.28 -47.56
C LEU A 216 -6.11 30.12 -48.41
N CYS A 217 -7.25 29.83 -47.79
CA CYS A 217 -8.54 29.75 -48.48
C CYS A 217 -9.22 31.11 -48.69
N SER A 218 -8.87 32.15 -47.91
CA SER A 218 -9.53 33.46 -47.97
C SER A 218 -9.11 34.33 -49.16
N ASP A 219 -7.92 34.10 -49.73
CA ASP A 219 -7.39 34.93 -50.84
C ASP A 219 -7.67 34.37 -52.24
N SER A 220 -8.23 33.16 -52.34
CA SER A 220 -8.73 32.61 -53.60
C SER A 220 -10.22 32.92 -53.74
N GLY A 221 -10.55 34.09 -54.30
CA GLY A 221 -11.91 34.50 -54.67
C GLY A 221 -12.49 33.67 -55.82
N VAL A 222 -12.65 32.36 -55.60
CA VAL A 222 -13.26 31.43 -56.55
C VAL A 222 -14.52 30.86 -55.90
N ASP A 223 -15.66 31.11 -56.53
CA ASP A 223 -16.97 30.48 -56.29
C ASP A 223 -16.84 28.95 -56.42
N CYS A 224 -16.37 28.29 -55.36
CA CYS A 224 -16.35 26.84 -55.28
C CYS A 224 -17.67 26.37 -54.66
N GLY A 225 -18.60 26.00 -55.54
CA GLY A 225 -19.86 25.38 -55.16
C GLY A 225 -19.67 24.11 -54.33
N SER A 226 -20.52 23.96 -53.31
CA SER A 226 -21.11 22.70 -52.84
C SER A 226 -20.19 21.47 -52.86
N PHE A 227 -19.21 21.41 -51.94
CA PHE A 227 -18.53 20.16 -51.63
C PHE A 227 -19.25 19.47 -50.47
N ASP A 228 -20.02 18.44 -50.79
CA ASP A 228 -20.66 17.55 -49.82
C ASP A 228 -19.59 16.80 -49.02
N CYS A 229 -19.47 17.14 -47.73
CA CYS A 229 -18.71 16.38 -46.75
C CYS A 229 -19.38 15.04 -46.49
N VAL A 230 -19.04 14.02 -47.29
CA VAL A 230 -19.39 12.62 -47.02
C VAL A 230 -18.68 12.18 -45.73
N MET A 231 -19.49 12.13 -44.67
CA MET A 231 -19.43 11.26 -43.50
C MET A 231 -18.40 10.13 -43.59
N CYS A 232 -17.43 10.11 -42.67
CA CYS A 232 -16.64 8.92 -42.32
C CYS A 232 -17.45 8.03 -41.35
N PRO A 233 -17.94 6.84 -41.74
CA PRO A 233 -18.73 5.97 -40.89
C PRO A 233 -17.88 4.77 -40.43
N TYR A 234 -16.72 4.98 -39.80
CA TYR A 234 -15.93 3.85 -39.26
C TYR A 234 -15.13 4.29 -38.02
N CYS A 235 -15.80 4.32 -36.88
CA CYS A 235 -15.16 4.15 -35.57
C CYS A 235 -16.06 3.22 -34.75
N ASP A 236 -15.88 1.92 -34.98
CA ASP A 236 -16.53 0.86 -34.22
C ASP A 236 -15.78 0.70 -32.88
N CYS A 237 -16.33 1.27 -31.81
CA CYS A 237 -15.77 1.20 -30.45
C CYS A 237 -16.32 0.02 -29.63
N THR A 238 -16.85 -1.03 -30.27
CA THR A 238 -17.48 -2.18 -29.59
C THR A 238 -16.49 -3.16 -28.92
N GLY A 239 -15.17 -2.93 -29.01
CA GLY A 239 -14.14 -3.83 -28.46
C GLY A 239 -13.81 -3.72 -26.96
N CYS A 240 -14.49 -2.88 -26.17
CA CYS A 240 -14.19 -2.68 -24.73
C CYS A 240 -15.21 -3.33 -23.78
N GLY A 241 -15.94 -4.36 -24.24
CA GLY A 241 -17.11 -4.90 -23.55
C GLY A 241 -16.92 -6.07 -22.57
N ASP A 242 -15.77 -6.75 -22.52
CA ASP A 242 -15.61 -7.95 -21.69
C ASP A 242 -14.44 -7.87 -20.70
N LEU A 243 -14.64 -7.10 -19.63
CA LEU A 243 -13.85 -7.17 -18.40
C LEU A 243 -14.37 -8.32 -17.53
N THR A 244 -14.08 -9.56 -17.92
CA THR A 244 -14.16 -10.68 -16.97
C THR A 244 -12.96 -10.60 -16.01
N MET A 245 -13.15 -9.88 -14.90
CA MET A 245 -12.19 -9.84 -13.80
C MET A 245 -12.10 -11.22 -13.14
N VAL A 246 -11.17 -12.06 -13.59
CA VAL A 246 -10.83 -13.30 -12.89
C VAL A 246 -9.68 -13.02 -11.92
N HIS A 247 -10.01 -13.05 -10.63
CA HIS A 247 -9.13 -12.75 -9.51
C HIS A 247 -8.14 -13.87 -9.20
N ASN A 248 -6.88 -13.51 -8.98
CA ASN A 248 -5.87 -14.38 -8.39
C ASN A 248 -5.70 -13.99 -6.91
N PRO A 249 -5.96 -14.89 -5.93
CA PRO A 249 -6.00 -14.57 -4.50
C PRO A 249 -4.63 -14.31 -3.85
N VAL A 250 -3.56 -14.16 -4.63
CA VAL A 250 -2.19 -13.95 -4.12
C VAL A 250 -1.75 -12.48 -4.19
N ASP A 251 -2.47 -11.64 -4.93
CA ASP A 251 -2.18 -10.21 -5.07
C ASP A 251 -3.31 -9.37 -4.44
N ASP A 252 -3.20 -9.12 -3.14
CA ASP A 252 -4.16 -8.39 -2.28
C ASP A 252 -4.39 -6.90 -2.65
N TYR A 253 -3.98 -6.46 -3.85
CA TYR A 253 -4.22 -5.10 -4.32
C TYR A 253 -4.64 -5.11 -5.80
N LEU A 254 -5.95 -4.93 -5.96
CA LEU A 254 -6.79 -4.98 -7.15
C LEU A 254 -6.55 -3.92 -8.23
N LEU A 255 -5.32 -3.44 -8.42
CA LEU A 255 -5.05 -2.44 -9.46
C LEU A 255 -4.34 -3.00 -10.69
N PHE A 256 -3.66 -4.15 -10.60
CA PHE A 256 -2.94 -4.73 -11.74
C PHE A 256 -2.91 -6.25 -11.67
N GLY A 257 -3.78 -6.91 -12.43
CA GLY A 257 -3.77 -8.37 -12.58
C GLY A 257 -2.43 -8.85 -13.14
N GLY A 258 -1.79 -9.79 -12.43
CA GLY A 258 -0.63 -10.51 -12.92
C GLY A 258 -0.90 -11.17 -14.28
N SER A 259 0.13 -11.17 -15.12
CA SER A 259 0.13 -11.84 -16.43
C SER A 259 -0.26 -13.31 -16.24
N ARG A 260 -1.41 -13.71 -16.81
CA ARG A 260 -1.68 -15.12 -17.07
C ARG A 260 -0.64 -15.63 -18.07
N HIS A 261 -0.08 -16.82 -17.82
CA HIS A 261 0.55 -17.58 -18.88
C HIS A 261 -0.49 -17.87 -19.97
N GLY A 262 -0.33 -17.24 -21.13
CA GLY A 262 -1.22 -17.40 -22.29
C GLY A 262 -1.94 -16.13 -22.75
N VAL A 263 -1.96 -15.04 -21.96
CA VAL A 263 -2.43 -13.74 -22.44
C VAL A 263 -1.21 -12.95 -22.94
N THR A 264 -1.10 -12.84 -24.25
CA THR A 264 -0.03 -12.07 -24.91
C THR A 264 -0.06 -10.63 -24.40
N SER A 265 1.13 -10.09 -24.10
CA SER A 265 1.35 -8.89 -23.30
C SER A 265 0.94 -7.55 -23.95
N SER A 266 0.02 -7.55 -24.92
CA SER A 266 -0.26 -6.37 -25.75
C SER A 266 -1.35 -5.44 -25.21
N SER A 267 -2.10 -5.81 -24.17
CA SER A 267 -3.22 -5.01 -23.65
C SER A 267 -2.94 -4.37 -22.27
N ARG A 268 -1.71 -3.96 -21.99
CA ARG A 268 -1.49 -3.02 -20.87
C ARG A 268 -2.07 -1.68 -21.28
N CYS A 269 -3.09 -1.21 -20.57
CA CYS A 269 -3.64 0.13 -20.76
C CYS A 269 -2.49 1.16 -20.60
N PRO A 270 -2.11 1.91 -21.66
CA PRO A 270 -0.98 2.83 -21.59
C PRO A 270 -1.20 3.94 -20.55
N LYS A 271 -2.46 4.28 -20.23
CA LYS A 271 -2.82 5.25 -19.19
C LYS A 271 -2.44 4.79 -17.78
N CYS A 272 -2.31 3.48 -17.55
CA CYS A 272 -1.95 2.94 -16.25
C CYS A 272 -0.45 2.96 -15.95
N VAL A 273 0.40 3.18 -16.96
CA VAL A 273 1.86 3.21 -16.80
C VAL A 273 2.31 4.44 -16.01
N LEU A 274 1.62 5.58 -16.18
CA LEU A 274 1.97 6.83 -15.51
C LEU A 274 1.81 6.74 -13.98
N CYS A 275 0.76 6.05 -13.52
CA CYS A 275 0.49 5.87 -12.10
C CYS A 275 1.19 4.64 -11.50
N TRP A 276 1.93 3.87 -12.31
CA TRP A 276 2.54 2.62 -11.87
C TRP A 276 3.48 2.78 -10.67
N PRO A 277 4.36 3.82 -10.59
CA PRO A 277 5.21 4.02 -9.42
C PRO A 277 4.39 4.21 -8.13
N VAL A 278 3.32 5.00 -8.18
CA VAL A 278 2.46 5.28 -7.03
C VAL A 278 1.69 4.02 -6.64
N THR A 279 1.08 3.33 -7.59
CA THR A 279 0.34 2.09 -7.30
C THR A 279 1.25 1.00 -6.76
N PHE A 280 2.44 0.83 -7.34
CA PHE A 280 3.43 -0.12 -6.83
C PHE A 280 3.74 0.15 -5.36
N LEU A 281 3.93 1.42 -4.99
CA LEU A 281 4.17 1.79 -3.59
C LEU A 281 2.94 1.53 -2.71
N LEU A 282 1.72 1.84 -3.16
CA LEU A 282 0.48 1.57 -2.42
C LEU A 282 0.30 0.06 -2.12
N VAL A 283 0.52 -0.80 -3.11
CA VAL A 283 0.53 -2.27 -2.95
C VAL A 283 1.64 -2.70 -1.99
N ARG A 284 2.76 -1.99 -2.00
CA ARG A 284 3.93 -2.25 -1.15
C ARG A 284 3.93 -1.45 0.15
N THR A 285 2.78 -0.98 0.62
CA THR A 285 2.64 -0.36 1.94
C THR A 285 3.12 -1.32 3.04
N PRO A 286 3.97 -0.85 3.98
CA PRO A 286 4.31 -1.61 5.18
C PRO A 286 3.05 -1.95 5.95
N SER A 287 3.00 -3.13 6.55
CA SER A 287 1.86 -3.54 7.37
C SER A 287 2.22 -3.52 8.85
N PRO A 288 1.35 -2.99 9.72
CA PRO A 288 1.65 -2.86 11.13
C PRO A 288 1.87 -4.25 11.76
N PRO A 289 2.74 -4.36 12.79
CA PRO A 289 2.83 -5.56 13.60
C PRO A 289 1.48 -5.88 14.27
N ALA A 290 1.22 -7.16 14.53
CA ALA A 290 -0.08 -7.59 15.03
C ALA A 290 -0.31 -7.30 16.52
N ASN A 291 0.72 -6.95 17.29
CA ASN A 291 0.59 -6.66 18.72
C ASN A 291 1.49 -5.48 19.07
N MET A 292 0.92 -4.39 19.59
CA MET A 292 1.71 -3.28 20.14
C MET A 292 2.41 -3.71 21.42
N TRP A 293 1.69 -4.41 22.28
CA TRP A 293 2.18 -4.64 23.62
C TRP A 293 3.30 -5.65 23.74
N GLY A 294 3.46 -6.63 22.85
CA GLY A 294 4.33 -7.77 23.17
C GLY A 294 5.84 -7.56 23.00
N GLY A 295 6.37 -6.33 23.16
CA GLY A 295 7.82 -6.05 23.19
C GLY A 295 8.40 -6.06 24.60
N LEU A 296 9.36 -5.17 24.87
CA LEU A 296 9.96 -5.07 26.21
C LEU A 296 8.91 -4.76 27.27
N ILE A 297 7.98 -3.83 26.99
CA ILE A 297 6.83 -3.56 27.88
C ILE A 297 5.99 -4.82 28.02
N GLY A 298 5.80 -5.57 26.94
CA GLY A 298 5.05 -6.82 26.92
C GLY A 298 5.61 -7.89 27.82
N ARG A 299 6.94 -7.95 27.96
CA ARG A 299 7.59 -8.85 28.92
C ARG A 299 7.25 -8.48 30.34
N LEU A 300 7.16 -7.17 30.64
CA LEU A 300 6.82 -6.68 31.97
C LEU A 300 5.35 -6.93 32.31
N ILE A 301 4.43 -6.73 31.35
CA ILE A 301 2.99 -6.88 31.58
C ILE A 301 2.45 -8.29 31.27
N GLY A 302 3.29 -9.19 30.75
CA GLY A 302 2.92 -10.56 30.42
C GLY A 302 2.33 -10.78 29.02
N THR A 303 2.23 -9.75 28.19
CA THR A 303 1.70 -9.85 26.81
C THR A 303 2.73 -10.23 25.76
N HIS A 304 3.99 -10.47 26.16
CA HIS A 304 5.01 -11.06 25.29
C HIS A 304 4.85 -12.59 25.27
N LEU A 305 4.99 -13.24 24.11
CA LEU A 305 4.81 -14.69 23.91
C LEU A 305 5.69 -15.54 24.83
N PHE A 306 6.89 -15.03 25.14
CA PHE A 306 7.85 -15.69 26.04
C PHE A 306 7.81 -15.17 27.49
N SER A 307 6.74 -14.48 27.88
CA SER A 307 6.56 -14.13 29.29
C SER A 307 6.38 -15.40 30.13
N GLN A 308 6.99 -15.43 31.32
CA GLN A 308 6.79 -16.53 32.28
C GLN A 308 5.37 -16.54 32.83
N THR A 309 4.78 -15.36 32.99
CA THR A 309 3.39 -15.16 33.40
C THR A 309 2.64 -14.59 32.20
N PRO A 310 2.03 -15.45 31.36
CA PRO A 310 1.23 -14.97 30.24
C PRO A 310 0.04 -14.17 30.78
N TYR A 311 -0.17 -13.00 30.21
CA TYR A 311 -1.31 -12.15 30.55
C TYR A 311 -2.61 -12.81 30.07
N VAL A 312 -3.59 -12.93 30.97
CA VAL A 312 -4.82 -13.77 30.81
C VAL A 312 -6.05 -12.93 30.40
N SER A 313 -5.87 -11.77 29.78
CA SER A 313 -6.94 -10.78 29.47
C SER A 313 -7.57 -10.12 30.71
N GLY A 314 -8.39 -9.08 30.53
CA GLY A 314 -9.17 -8.43 31.60
C GLY A 314 -8.88 -6.94 31.80
N SER A 315 -7.80 -6.42 31.22
CA SER A 315 -7.53 -4.98 31.12
C SER A 315 -7.90 -4.49 29.73
N TRP A 316 -8.96 -3.70 29.66
CA TRP A 316 -9.47 -3.11 28.41
C TRP A 316 -8.39 -2.41 27.57
N CYS A 317 -7.48 -1.66 28.21
CA CYS A 317 -6.40 -0.94 27.51
C CYS A 317 -5.36 -1.88 26.90
N ILE A 318 -5.06 -2.97 27.60
CA ILE A 318 -4.14 -4.00 27.11
C ILE A 318 -4.81 -4.79 25.97
N ASP A 319 -6.08 -5.12 26.12
CA ASP A 319 -6.82 -5.93 25.14
C ASP A 319 -7.07 -5.14 23.84
N LEU A 320 -7.39 -3.85 23.94
CA LEU A 320 -7.60 -2.95 22.79
C LEU A 320 -6.38 -2.85 21.87
N LEU A 321 -5.18 -2.78 22.46
CA LEU A 321 -3.94 -2.50 21.74
C LEU A 321 -3.04 -3.72 21.57
N SER A 322 -3.34 -4.83 22.27
CA SER A 322 -2.63 -6.09 22.04
C SER A 322 -3.04 -6.71 20.71
N PHE A 323 -4.20 -6.30 20.18
CA PHE A 323 -4.96 -6.98 19.12
C PHE A 323 -4.96 -8.51 19.29
N ARG A 324 -4.70 -8.98 20.53
CA ARG A 324 -4.69 -10.37 20.89
C ARG A 324 -6.14 -10.73 21.14
N THR A 325 -6.53 -11.83 20.52
CA THR A 325 -7.65 -12.62 20.98
C THR A 325 -7.03 -13.69 21.86
N SER A 326 -6.53 -13.31 23.04
CA SER A 326 -5.89 -14.27 23.93
C SER A 326 -6.95 -15.15 24.58
N GLY A 327 -6.70 -16.47 24.55
CA GLY A 327 -7.14 -17.39 25.60
C GLY A 327 -8.60 -17.80 25.56
N ALA A 328 -9.23 -17.89 24.38
CA ALA A 328 -10.59 -18.43 24.30
C ALA A 328 -10.70 -19.89 24.77
N HIS A 329 -9.58 -20.57 25.04
CA HIS A 329 -9.54 -21.96 25.53
C HIS A 329 -10.22 -22.11 26.90
N ASP A 330 -9.95 -21.20 27.84
CA ASP A 330 -10.58 -21.22 29.17
C ASP A 330 -11.95 -20.52 29.18
N ASP A 331 -12.34 -19.89 28.07
CA ASP A 331 -13.62 -19.21 27.93
C ASP A 331 -14.73 -20.21 27.58
N GLY A 332 -15.25 -20.85 28.63
CA GLY A 332 -16.35 -21.80 28.52
C GLY A 332 -17.60 -21.21 27.88
N GLU A 333 -17.87 -19.91 28.09
CA GLU A 333 -19.02 -19.22 27.49
C GLU A 333 -18.84 -19.08 25.97
N TRP A 334 -17.67 -18.61 25.52
CA TRP A 334 -17.33 -18.55 24.10
C TRP A 334 -17.42 -19.92 23.44
N ARG A 335 -16.90 -20.95 24.10
CA ARG A 335 -16.98 -22.32 23.60
C ARG A 335 -18.43 -22.77 23.41
N THR A 336 -19.29 -22.54 24.40
CA THR A 336 -20.72 -22.89 24.30
C THR A 336 -21.42 -22.09 23.20
N GLN A 337 -21.16 -20.79 23.07
CA GLN A 337 -21.71 -19.96 22.00
C GLN A 337 -21.28 -20.47 20.61
N LEU A 338 -20.03 -20.88 20.46
CA LEU A 338 -19.49 -21.42 19.23
C LEU A 338 -20.05 -22.81 18.92
N GLN A 339 -20.20 -23.67 19.93
CA GLN A 339 -20.87 -24.97 19.78
C GLN A 339 -22.32 -24.79 19.32
N ASP A 340 -23.05 -23.88 19.96
CA ASP A 340 -24.42 -23.56 19.60
C ASP A 340 -24.49 -23.00 18.18
N TYR A 341 -23.58 -22.13 17.78
CA TYR A 341 -23.52 -21.61 16.40
C TYR A 341 -23.24 -22.71 15.35
N ILE A 342 -22.36 -23.66 15.67
CA ILE A 342 -21.93 -24.71 14.74
C ILE A 342 -22.98 -25.82 14.62
N TRP A 343 -23.43 -26.38 15.75
CA TRP A 343 -24.22 -27.61 15.77
C TRP A 343 -25.70 -27.41 16.06
N ARG A 344 -26.09 -26.39 16.84
CA ARG A 344 -27.50 -26.05 16.92
C ARG A 344 -27.79 -25.26 15.67
N ASN A 345 -28.73 -25.73 14.85
CA ASN A 345 -29.29 -24.89 13.79
C ASN A 345 -29.59 -23.54 14.45
N ALA A 346 -28.83 -22.49 14.08
CA ALA A 346 -29.06 -21.16 14.61
C ALA A 346 -30.58 -20.97 14.58
N PRO A 347 -31.24 -20.72 15.73
CA PRO A 347 -32.69 -20.64 15.77
C PRO A 347 -33.08 -19.74 14.62
N GLU A 348 -33.89 -20.28 13.69
CA GLU A 348 -34.36 -19.66 12.46
C GLU A 348 -34.30 -18.15 12.64
N ALA A 349 -33.23 -17.52 12.12
CA ALA A 349 -32.77 -16.23 12.62
C ALA A 349 -33.93 -15.23 12.53
N ALA A 350 -34.60 -15.04 13.66
CA ALA A 350 -35.71 -14.12 13.79
C ALA A 350 -35.11 -12.73 13.66
N GLU A 351 -35.08 -12.23 12.42
CA GLU A 351 -34.95 -10.82 12.05
C GLU A 351 -33.97 -9.97 12.88
N ILE A 352 -32.88 -10.55 13.38
CA ILE A 352 -31.74 -9.76 13.79
C ILE A 352 -31.05 -9.47 12.45
N PRO A 353 -31.20 -8.26 11.87
CA PRO A 353 -30.40 -7.91 10.72
C PRO A 353 -28.97 -8.23 11.12
N PRO A 354 -28.22 -9.02 10.30
CA PRO A 354 -26.84 -9.31 10.62
C PRO A 354 -26.22 -7.99 11.02
N PRO A 355 -25.51 -7.89 12.17
CA PRO A 355 -24.86 -6.65 12.54
C PRO A 355 -24.19 -6.17 11.28
N GLU A 356 -24.38 -4.89 10.93
CA GLU A 356 -23.76 -4.22 9.79
C GLU A 356 -22.24 -4.26 10.05
N GLN A 357 -21.67 -5.45 10.00
CA GLN A 357 -20.29 -5.68 9.75
C GLN A 357 -20.14 -5.03 8.41
N ILE A 358 -19.34 -3.97 8.38
CA ILE A 358 -18.72 -3.48 7.17
C ILE A 358 -17.99 -4.71 6.64
N VAL A 359 -18.69 -5.51 5.84
CA VAL A 359 -18.13 -6.59 5.06
C VAL A 359 -17.36 -5.83 4.00
N VAL A 360 -16.16 -5.41 4.37
CA VAL A 360 -15.07 -5.40 3.42
C VAL A 360 -15.18 -6.78 2.79
N ARG A 361 -15.59 -6.85 1.53
CA ARG A 361 -15.58 -8.07 0.72
C ARG A 361 -14.13 -8.54 0.61
N VAL A 362 -13.58 -9.04 1.71
CA VAL A 362 -12.38 -9.85 1.69
C VAL A 362 -12.86 -11.13 1.01
N GLN A 363 -12.50 -11.28 -0.27
CA GLN A 363 -12.87 -12.46 -1.04
C GLN A 363 -12.41 -13.70 -0.29
N ARG A 364 -13.30 -14.70 -0.27
CA ARG A 364 -13.13 -16.00 0.40
C ARG A 364 -11.70 -16.50 0.22
N PRO A 365 -10.96 -16.84 1.29
CA PRO A 365 -9.62 -17.39 1.16
C PRO A 365 -9.66 -18.61 0.24
N ALA A 366 -8.63 -18.73 -0.59
CA ALA A 366 -8.41 -19.89 -1.44
C ALA A 366 -8.53 -21.18 -0.61
N ARG A 367 -9.16 -22.20 -1.22
CA ARG A 367 -9.41 -23.53 -0.66
C ARG A 367 -8.36 -23.95 0.38
N VAL A 368 -8.80 -24.14 1.62
CA VAL A 368 -7.94 -24.63 2.71
C VAL A 368 -7.33 -25.98 2.31
N GLU A 369 -6.02 -26.10 2.39
CA GLU A 369 -5.28 -27.31 2.01
C GLU A 369 -5.03 -28.19 3.24
N PHE A 370 -5.58 -29.41 3.21
CA PHE A 370 -5.34 -30.42 4.24
C PHE A 370 -4.16 -31.30 3.85
N LYS A 371 -3.11 -31.32 4.69
CA LYS A 371 -1.90 -32.13 4.45
C LYS A 371 -1.77 -33.22 5.52
N PRO A 372 -1.70 -34.51 5.14
CA PRO A 372 -1.48 -35.56 6.10
C PRO A 372 -0.06 -35.45 6.70
N ARG A 373 0.04 -35.66 8.01
CA ARG A 373 1.28 -35.72 8.78
C ARG A 373 1.28 -36.99 9.62
N LYS A 374 2.43 -37.67 9.69
CA LYS A 374 2.57 -38.94 10.41
C LYS A 374 2.20 -38.80 11.89
N ASP A 375 2.76 -37.80 12.56
CA ASP A 375 2.50 -37.50 13.97
C ASP A 375 2.63 -35.99 14.24
N PHE A 376 2.05 -35.57 15.36
CA PHE A 376 2.28 -34.26 15.94
C PHE A 376 3.28 -34.34 17.09
N HIS A 377 4.21 -33.40 17.16
CA HIS A 377 5.14 -33.26 18.27
C HIS A 377 4.68 -32.12 19.17
N LYS A 378 4.85 -32.27 20.50
CA LYS A 378 4.49 -31.24 21.51
C LYS A 378 5.08 -29.87 21.19
N GLU A 379 6.25 -29.85 20.55
CA GLU A 379 6.95 -28.62 20.18
C GLU A 379 6.25 -27.83 19.06
N ASP A 380 5.40 -28.48 18.27
CA ASP A 380 4.68 -27.87 17.15
C ASP A 380 3.27 -27.38 17.52
N CYS A 381 2.71 -27.84 18.64
CA CYS A 381 1.28 -27.74 18.95
C CYS A 381 1.00 -26.85 20.16
N ASP A 382 0.06 -25.90 20.08
CA ASP A 382 -0.21 -24.95 21.18
C ASP A 382 -0.40 -25.70 22.51
N PRO A 383 0.29 -25.32 23.61
CA PRO A 383 0.23 -26.05 24.87
C PRO A 383 -1.19 -26.29 25.38
N SER A 384 -2.11 -25.33 25.20
CA SER A 384 -3.50 -25.44 25.65
C SER A 384 -4.21 -26.63 24.99
N THR A 385 -4.17 -26.69 23.66
CA THR A 385 -4.79 -27.77 22.88
C THR A 385 -3.96 -29.06 22.80
N TRP A 386 -2.69 -29.02 23.20
CA TRP A 386 -1.88 -30.22 23.28
C TRP A 386 -2.36 -31.14 24.38
N GLU A 387 -2.82 -30.59 25.51
CA GLU A 387 -3.38 -31.37 26.60
C GLU A 387 -4.68 -32.07 26.18
N ASP A 388 -5.56 -31.36 25.48
CA ASP A 388 -6.78 -31.92 24.84
C ASP A 388 -6.45 -33.07 23.90
N PHE A 389 -5.43 -32.88 23.04
CA PHE A 389 -4.92 -33.92 22.16
C PHE A 389 -4.40 -35.11 22.96
N GLN A 390 -3.66 -34.91 24.05
CA GLN A 390 -3.20 -36.02 24.90
C GLN A 390 -4.35 -36.76 25.57
N GLN A 391 -5.36 -36.04 26.06
CA GLN A 391 -6.55 -36.61 26.72
C GLN A 391 -7.55 -37.24 25.74
N ASN A 392 -7.33 -37.05 24.44
CA ASN A 392 -8.25 -37.48 23.39
C ASN A 392 -9.62 -36.81 23.48
N HIS A 393 -9.66 -35.54 23.86
CA HIS A 393 -10.90 -34.83 24.04
C HIS A 393 -10.83 -33.53 23.26
N CYS A 394 -11.61 -33.40 22.18
CA CYS A 394 -11.56 -32.18 21.39
C CYS A 394 -12.13 -31.02 22.20
N TRP A 395 -11.37 -29.92 22.34
CA TRP A 395 -11.84 -28.72 23.04
C TRP A 395 -13.23 -28.26 22.58
N LEU A 396 -13.48 -28.29 21.27
CA LEU A 396 -14.70 -27.71 20.70
C LEU A 396 -15.92 -28.62 20.78
N CYS A 397 -15.81 -29.92 20.47
CA CYS A 397 -16.96 -30.81 20.50
C CYS A 397 -17.07 -31.66 21.77
N GLU A 398 -16.07 -31.59 22.66
CA GLU A 398 -16.02 -32.39 23.88
C GLU A 398 -16.19 -33.90 23.64
N GLU A 399 -15.75 -34.38 22.47
CA GLU A 399 -15.83 -35.79 22.09
C GLU A 399 -14.44 -36.35 21.81
N SER A 400 -14.30 -37.66 22.03
CA SER A 400 -13.11 -38.40 21.64
C SER A 400 -13.10 -38.72 20.15
N LYS A 401 -12.01 -38.35 19.46
CA LYS A 401 -11.89 -38.49 18.01
C LYS A 401 -10.58 -39.13 17.61
N GLY A 402 -10.62 -39.97 16.57
CA GLY A 402 -9.43 -40.63 16.01
C GLY A 402 -8.61 -39.75 15.06
N GLU A 403 -9.18 -38.67 14.54
CA GLU A 403 -8.52 -37.77 13.60
C GLU A 403 -8.43 -36.34 14.13
N TRP A 404 -7.24 -35.78 14.06
CA TRP A 404 -6.91 -34.45 14.57
C TRP A 404 -6.32 -33.58 13.47
N ALA A 405 -6.57 -32.28 13.58
CA ALA A 405 -6.18 -31.26 12.63
C ALA A 405 -5.47 -30.12 13.38
N MET A 406 -4.29 -29.74 12.90
CA MET A 406 -3.46 -28.67 13.43
C MET A 406 -3.50 -27.48 12.47
N TRP A 407 -3.89 -26.32 12.99
CA TRP A 407 -3.90 -25.07 12.25
C TRP A 407 -2.47 -24.52 12.16
N CYS A 408 -1.79 -24.68 11.02
CA CYS A 408 -0.35 -24.38 10.88
C CYS A 408 0.06 -22.98 11.31
N VAL A 409 -0.82 -21.98 11.15
CA VAL A 409 -0.52 -20.58 11.49
C VAL A 409 -0.50 -20.34 13.01
N CYS A 410 -1.19 -21.15 13.81
CA CYS A 410 -1.30 -20.94 15.26
C CYS A 410 -0.95 -22.16 16.11
N GLY A 411 -0.76 -23.34 15.51
CA GLY A 411 -0.44 -24.58 16.22
C GLY A 411 -1.61 -25.17 17.02
N HIS A 412 -2.79 -24.56 17.04
CA HIS A 412 -3.94 -25.10 17.77
C HIS A 412 -4.44 -26.40 17.14
N LEU A 413 -4.73 -27.37 18.00
CA LEU A 413 -5.27 -28.69 17.65
C LEU A 413 -6.77 -28.75 17.91
N LEU A 414 -7.51 -29.20 16.90
CA LEU A 414 -8.93 -29.55 17.02
C LEU A 414 -9.14 -30.89 16.33
N CYS A 415 -10.25 -31.58 16.61
CA CYS A 415 -10.58 -32.75 15.80
C CYS A 415 -10.85 -32.34 14.35
N ARG A 416 -10.62 -33.27 13.42
CA ARG A 416 -10.79 -33.00 11.98
C ARG A 416 -12.21 -32.53 11.66
N GLY A 417 -13.24 -33.19 12.20
CA GLY A 417 -14.63 -32.82 11.96
C GLY A 417 -14.97 -31.38 12.39
N CYS A 418 -14.48 -30.94 13.56
CA CYS A 418 -14.62 -29.55 14.01
C CYS A 418 -13.93 -28.58 13.05
N THR A 419 -12.73 -28.93 12.59
CA THR A 419 -11.95 -28.08 11.69
C THR A 419 -12.58 -27.99 10.30
N ASP A 420 -13.11 -29.10 9.78
CA ASP A 420 -13.83 -29.15 8.51
C ASP A 420 -15.06 -28.24 8.55
N GLU A 421 -15.81 -28.24 9.65
CA GLU A 421 -16.99 -27.39 9.82
C GLU A 421 -16.66 -25.90 10.02
N LEU A 422 -15.59 -25.61 10.76
CA LEU A 422 -15.07 -24.24 10.89
C LEU A 422 -14.62 -23.70 9.52
N THR A 423 -13.88 -24.49 8.76
CA THR A 423 -13.33 -24.08 7.46
C THR A 423 -14.39 -24.03 6.37
N SER A 424 -15.40 -24.91 6.38
CA SER A 424 -16.54 -24.85 5.44
C SER A 424 -17.33 -23.54 5.61
N ARG A 425 -17.43 -23.05 6.84
CA ARG A 425 -18.05 -21.77 7.21
C ARG A 425 -17.10 -20.57 7.12
N HIS A 426 -15.85 -20.78 6.68
CA HIS A 426 -14.82 -19.74 6.56
C HIS A 426 -14.50 -19.04 7.89
N MET A 427 -14.65 -19.76 9.00
CA MET A 427 -14.30 -19.24 10.32
C MET A 427 -12.79 -19.35 10.56
N PRO A 428 -12.17 -18.36 11.23
CA PRO A 428 -10.79 -18.48 11.68
C PRO A 428 -10.67 -19.48 12.83
N CYS A 429 -9.44 -19.76 13.28
CA CYS A 429 -9.20 -20.58 14.45
C CYS A 429 -9.98 -20.00 15.65
N PRO A 430 -10.84 -20.77 16.34
CA PRO A 430 -11.72 -20.23 17.36
C PRO A 430 -10.99 -19.77 18.63
N LEU A 431 -9.76 -20.22 18.82
CA LEU A 431 -8.95 -19.92 20.00
C LEU A 431 -8.13 -18.64 19.88
N CYS A 432 -7.69 -18.29 18.65
CA CYS A 432 -6.80 -17.15 18.41
C CYS A 432 -7.19 -16.27 17.21
N ARG A 433 -8.34 -16.56 16.59
CA ARG A 433 -8.92 -15.88 15.43
C ARG A 433 -7.97 -15.70 14.22
N LYS A 434 -6.88 -16.48 14.16
CA LYS A 434 -5.98 -16.53 12.99
C LYS A 434 -6.56 -17.47 11.91
N VAL A 435 -6.53 -17.04 10.66
CA VAL A 435 -6.89 -17.89 9.50
C VAL A 435 -5.66 -18.72 9.10
N SER A 436 -5.85 -20.01 8.88
CA SER A 436 -4.81 -20.91 8.38
C SER A 436 -5.19 -21.43 7.00
N LEU A 437 -4.35 -21.20 5.99
CA LEU A 437 -4.55 -21.73 4.64
C LEU A 437 -4.11 -23.19 4.51
N VAL A 438 -3.22 -23.62 5.41
CA VAL A 438 -2.73 -25.00 5.48
C VAL A 438 -3.12 -25.58 6.82
N ILE A 439 -3.70 -26.78 6.81
CA ILE A 439 -4.07 -27.53 8.00
C ILE A 439 -3.42 -28.90 7.91
N LEU A 440 -2.64 -29.26 8.93
CA LEU A 440 -2.00 -30.57 8.99
C LEU A 440 -2.94 -31.55 9.68
N THR A 441 -3.17 -32.73 9.12
CA THR A 441 -4.03 -33.76 9.71
C THR A 441 -3.22 -34.97 10.15
N THR A 442 -3.62 -35.60 11.24
CA THR A 442 -3.02 -36.85 11.70
C THR A 442 -4.10 -37.80 12.24
N VAL A 443 -3.83 -39.09 12.16
CA VAL A 443 -4.68 -40.12 12.77
C VAL A 443 -4.00 -40.54 14.06
N ARG A 444 -4.69 -40.35 15.18
CA ARG A 444 -4.20 -40.82 16.47
C ARG A 444 -4.28 -42.34 16.49
N THR A 445 -3.13 -42.99 16.48
CA THR A 445 -3.05 -44.42 16.73
C THR A 445 -3.26 -44.65 18.24
N ASN A 446 -4.27 -45.43 18.62
CA ASN A 446 -4.61 -45.75 20.03
C ASN A 446 -3.53 -46.60 20.76
N SER A 447 -2.31 -46.68 20.21
CA SER A 447 -1.24 -47.59 20.64
C SER A 447 -0.54 -47.16 21.93
N LEU A 448 -0.83 -45.98 22.50
CA LEU A 448 -0.17 -45.48 23.71
C LEU A 448 -0.74 -45.98 25.05
N HIS A 449 -1.77 -46.84 25.03
CA HIS A 449 -2.35 -47.44 26.24
C HIS A 449 -2.45 -48.98 26.20
N GLN A 450 -1.59 -49.65 25.43
CA GLN A 450 -1.19 -50.99 25.88
C GLN A 450 -0.16 -50.79 27.01
N PRO A 451 -0.52 -51.00 28.30
CA PRO A 451 0.50 -51.13 29.31
C PRO A 451 1.47 -52.19 28.80
N LEU A 452 2.76 -51.88 28.84
CA LEU A 452 3.82 -52.87 28.69
C LEU A 452 3.51 -53.99 29.68
N MET A 453 2.79 -55.03 29.24
CA MET A 453 2.73 -56.29 29.94
C MET A 453 4.18 -56.75 29.95
N GLN A 454 4.81 -56.60 31.11
CA GLN A 454 6.07 -57.23 31.42
C GLN A 454 5.91 -58.70 31.04
N ARG A 455 6.60 -59.10 29.97
CA ARG A 455 6.74 -60.52 29.65
C ARG A 455 7.49 -61.15 30.84
N PRO A 456 6.99 -62.29 31.37
CA PRO A 456 7.60 -62.97 32.51
C PRO A 456 9.04 -63.40 32.24
#